data_AF-A0A072VRQ2-F1
#
_entry.id   AF-A0A072VRQ2-F1
#
_cell.length_a   1.000
_cell.length_b   1.000
_cell.length_c   1.000
_cell.angle_alpha   90.00
_cell.angle_beta   90.00
_cell.angle_gamma   90.00
#
_symmetry.space_group_name_H-M   'P 1'
#
loop_
_entity.id
_entity.type
_entity.pdbx_description
1 polymer ?
#
loop_
_entity_poly.entity_id
_entity_poly.type
_entity_poly.pdbx_seq_one_letter_code
_entity_poly.pdbx_strand_id
1 'polypeptide(L)'
;MKYQAVVALALVVTISVTAVNGDDNLIPPRREVYDNGKIFDITHRYQPDMPAFETNDGIGQFLWLPKSMKNGSIANNSEMKLPTHTGTHVDAPGHVFDHYFDAGFDVDSLDLHVLNGPALLVDVPRDSNITAEVMKSLNIPRGVKRVLFRTLNTDRRLMFQKEFDSSYVGFTVDGAKWLVENTDIKLVGKHSR
;
A
#
# COMPACT_ATOMS: atom_id res chain seq x y z
N MET A 1 -9.76 -41.67 16.97
CA MET A 1 -9.06 -40.81 15.97
C MET A 1 -10.12 -40.01 15.23
N LYS A 2 -10.10 -38.68 15.34
CA LYS A 2 -11.03 -37.79 14.63
C LYS A 2 -10.32 -37.30 13.37
N TYR A 3 -10.84 -37.67 12.20
CA TYR A 3 -10.39 -37.09 10.93
C TYR A 3 -11.07 -35.73 10.77
N GLN A 4 -10.28 -34.65 10.70
CA GLN A 4 -10.76 -33.37 10.21
C GLN A 4 -10.59 -33.34 8.69
N ALA A 5 -11.69 -33.13 7.97
CA ALA A 5 -11.65 -32.87 6.54
C ALA A 5 -11.05 -31.47 6.31
N VAL A 6 -9.91 -31.42 5.64
CA VAL A 6 -9.34 -30.18 5.11
C VAL A 6 -10.01 -29.93 3.76
N VAL A 7 -10.87 -28.91 3.70
CA VAL A 7 -11.42 -28.44 2.43
C VAL A 7 -10.38 -27.50 1.81
N ALA A 8 -9.64 -28.00 0.82
CA ALA A 8 -8.80 -27.16 -0.02
C ALA A 8 -9.69 -26.44 -1.04
N LEU A 9 -9.92 -25.14 -0.83
CA LEU A 9 -10.62 -24.30 -1.80
C LEU A 9 -9.62 -23.83 -2.86
N ALA A 10 -9.53 -24.55 -3.97
CA ALA A 10 -8.81 -24.09 -5.15
C ALA A 10 -9.67 -23.04 -5.89
N LEU A 11 -9.36 -21.76 -5.70
CA LEU A 11 -10.00 -20.66 -6.44
C LEU A 11 -9.40 -20.61 -7.86
N VAL A 12 -10.07 -21.23 -8.84
CA VAL A 12 -9.71 -21.08 -10.27
C VAL A 12 -10.43 -19.85 -10.81
N VAL A 13 -9.73 -18.71 -10.84
CA VAL A 13 -10.23 -17.50 -11.49
C VAL A 13 -10.02 -17.66 -13.00
N THR A 14 -11.08 -17.99 -13.74
CA THR A 14 -11.07 -17.98 -15.21
C THR A 14 -11.35 -16.56 -15.69
N ILE A 15 -10.33 -15.88 -16.22
CA ILE A 15 -10.51 -14.61 -16.93
C ILE A 15 -10.67 -14.93 -18.41
N SER A 16 -11.89 -14.81 -18.92
CA SER A 16 -12.14 -14.86 -20.37
C SER A 16 -11.65 -13.56 -21.00
N VAL A 17 -10.51 -13.61 -21.71
CA VAL A 17 -10.08 -12.53 -22.60
C VAL A 17 -10.45 -12.95 -24.02
N THR A 18 -11.42 -12.26 -24.62
CA THR A 18 -11.69 -12.39 -26.06
C THR A 18 -10.53 -11.80 -26.83
N ALA A 19 -9.83 -12.62 -27.60
CA ALA A 19 -8.75 -12.17 -28.49
C ALA A 19 -9.34 -11.26 -29.59
N VAL A 20 -8.96 -9.99 -29.57
CA VAL A 20 -9.24 -9.04 -30.64
C VAL A 20 -8.07 -9.08 -31.62
N ASN A 21 -8.36 -9.19 -32.92
CA ASN A 21 -7.36 -9.25 -33.98
C ASN A 21 -6.43 -8.02 -33.94
N GLY A 22 -5.15 -8.25 -34.24
CA GLY A 22 -4.07 -7.29 -34.11
C GLY A 22 -4.18 -6.11 -35.08
N ASP A 23 -4.40 -4.93 -34.50
CA ASP A 23 -3.65 -3.67 -34.71
C ASP A 23 -4.23 -2.53 -33.85
N ASP A 24 -5.19 -2.84 -32.97
CA ASP A 24 -5.75 -1.87 -32.03
C ASP A 24 -4.76 -1.56 -30.90
N ASN A 25 -4.72 -0.29 -30.48
CA ASN A 25 -4.10 0.11 -29.22
C ASN A 25 -4.74 -0.69 -28.08
N LEU A 26 -4.07 -1.76 -27.63
CA LEU A 26 -4.53 -2.61 -26.53
C LEU A 26 -4.45 -1.84 -25.22
N ILE A 27 -5.54 -1.18 -24.86
CA ILE A 27 -5.71 -0.51 -23.57
C ILE A 27 -6.44 -1.49 -22.64
N PRO A 28 -5.81 -1.94 -21.53
CA PRO A 28 -6.48 -2.81 -20.57
C PRO A 28 -7.72 -2.12 -19.98
N PRO A 29 -8.90 -2.77 -19.98
CA PRO A 29 -10.06 -2.20 -19.32
C PRO A 29 -9.80 -2.11 -17.81
N ARG A 30 -9.97 -0.92 -17.23
CA ARG A 30 -9.96 -0.71 -15.77
C ARG A 30 -11.39 -0.56 -15.28
N ARG A 31 -11.86 -1.51 -14.47
CA ARG A 31 -13.18 -1.43 -13.83
C ARG A 31 -13.06 -0.66 -12.52
N GLU A 32 -13.33 0.64 -12.55
CA GLU A 32 -13.28 1.53 -11.38
C GLU A 32 -14.64 1.63 -10.65
N VAL A 33 -15.35 0.50 -10.51
CA VAL A 33 -16.71 0.46 -9.93
C VAL A 33 -16.84 -0.69 -8.93
N TYR A 34 -17.34 -0.40 -7.73
CA TYR A 34 -17.69 -1.35 -6.68
C TYR A 34 -19.10 -1.03 -6.19
N ASP A 35 -20.03 -1.99 -6.29
CA ASP A 35 -21.48 -1.76 -6.15
C ASP A 35 -21.94 -0.55 -7.00
N ASN A 36 -22.57 0.44 -6.36
CA ASN A 36 -22.99 1.70 -6.99
C ASN A 36 -21.95 2.83 -6.81
N GLY A 37 -20.76 2.52 -6.30
CA GLY A 37 -19.70 3.47 -5.98
C GLY A 37 -18.53 3.44 -6.97
N LYS A 38 -17.67 4.47 -6.87
CA LYS A 38 -16.43 4.56 -7.63
C LYS A 38 -15.26 3.96 -6.83
N ILE A 39 -14.44 3.14 -7.49
CA ILE A 39 -13.17 2.69 -6.93
C ILE A 39 -12.11 3.75 -7.23
N PHE A 40 -11.40 4.16 -6.19
CA PHE A 40 -10.20 4.99 -6.31
C PHE A 40 -8.98 4.13 -6.06
N ASP A 41 -8.16 3.94 -7.08
CA ASP A 41 -6.83 3.38 -6.90
C ASP A 41 -5.96 4.38 -6.13
N ILE A 42 -5.53 4.04 -4.93
CA ILE A 42 -4.64 4.89 -4.11
C ILE A 42 -3.22 4.32 -4.05
N THR A 43 -2.88 3.42 -4.97
CA THR A 43 -1.56 2.80 -5.04
C THR A 43 -0.63 3.54 -5.99
N HIS A 44 0.66 3.55 -5.65
CA HIS A 44 1.71 4.03 -6.54
C HIS A 44 2.09 2.93 -7.52
N ARG A 45 2.07 3.25 -8.81
CA ARG A 45 2.61 2.35 -9.83
C ARG A 45 4.12 2.21 -9.62
N TYR A 46 4.60 0.98 -9.55
CA TYR A 46 6.03 0.72 -9.53
C TYR A 46 6.69 1.13 -10.85
N GLN A 47 7.76 1.90 -10.72
CA GLN A 47 8.58 2.39 -11.82
C GLN A 47 10.04 2.45 -11.33
N PRO A 48 11.03 2.26 -12.22
CA PRO A 48 12.44 2.23 -11.81
C PRO A 48 12.91 3.48 -11.06
N ASP A 49 12.35 4.65 -11.40
CA ASP A 49 12.69 5.93 -10.80
C ASP A 49 11.81 6.30 -9.59
N MET A 50 11.01 5.40 -9.04
CA MET A 50 10.30 5.71 -7.78
C MET A 50 11.29 5.72 -6.62
N PRO A 51 11.07 6.53 -5.58
CA PRO A 51 12.05 6.72 -4.54
C PRO A 51 12.20 5.45 -3.69
N ALA A 52 13.44 5.11 -3.39
CA ALA A 52 13.78 4.09 -2.40
C ALA A 52 14.24 4.78 -1.09
N PHE A 53 14.03 4.14 0.05
CA PHE A 53 14.32 4.75 1.35
C PHE A 53 15.81 5.10 1.52
N GLU A 54 16.10 6.32 2.00
CA GLU A 54 17.46 6.81 2.29
C GLU A 54 18.45 6.74 1.12
N THR A 55 17.96 6.86 -0.11
CA THR A 55 18.80 6.88 -1.31
C THR A 55 18.39 7.97 -2.28
N ASN A 56 19.37 8.46 -3.05
CA ASN A 56 19.15 9.38 -4.17
C ASN A 56 18.81 8.63 -5.48
N ASP A 57 18.89 7.30 -5.45
CA ASP A 57 18.51 6.43 -6.56
C ASP A 57 17.07 5.95 -6.43
N GLY A 58 16.45 5.70 -7.57
CA GLY A 58 15.19 4.96 -7.60
C GLY A 58 15.41 3.47 -7.33
N ILE A 59 14.33 2.69 -7.26
CA ILE A 59 14.40 1.24 -7.04
C ILE A 59 15.12 0.47 -8.16
N GLY A 60 15.36 1.09 -9.31
CA GLY A 60 16.07 0.48 -10.44
C GLY A 60 15.27 -0.63 -11.13
N GLN A 61 15.98 -1.58 -11.75
CA GLN A 61 15.33 -2.73 -12.39
C GLN A 61 14.78 -3.68 -11.32
N PHE A 62 13.45 -3.64 -11.13
CA PHE A 62 12.75 -4.49 -10.17
C PHE A 62 11.98 -5.65 -10.82
N LEU A 63 11.81 -5.64 -12.15
CA LEU A 63 11.04 -6.63 -12.93
C LEU A 63 11.80 -6.97 -14.22
N TRP A 64 11.90 -8.25 -14.55
CA TRP A 64 12.49 -8.74 -15.80
C TRP A 64 11.81 -10.00 -16.30
N LEU A 65 12.08 -10.36 -17.56
CA LEU A 65 11.54 -11.56 -18.21
C LEU A 65 12.66 -12.56 -18.52
N PRO A 66 12.94 -13.54 -17.64
CA PRO A 66 13.90 -14.61 -17.95
C PRO A 66 13.51 -15.43 -19.19
N LYS A 67 12.21 -15.56 -19.44
CA LYS A 67 11.64 -16.16 -20.66
C LYS A 67 10.55 -15.25 -21.21
N SER A 68 10.58 -14.97 -22.51
CA SER A 68 9.61 -14.08 -23.15
C SER A 68 9.08 -14.67 -24.44
N MET A 69 7.82 -14.38 -24.77
CA MET A 69 7.22 -14.79 -26.04
C MET A 69 7.93 -14.14 -27.23
N LYS A 70 8.44 -12.92 -27.04
CA LYS A 70 9.29 -12.24 -28.01
C LYS A 70 10.56 -13.04 -28.36
N ASN A 71 11.04 -13.86 -27.43
CA ASN A 71 12.23 -14.70 -27.60
C ASN A 71 11.87 -16.20 -27.76
N GLY A 72 10.65 -16.52 -28.20
CA GLY A 72 10.24 -17.88 -28.54
C GLY A 72 9.68 -18.73 -27.40
N SER A 73 9.49 -18.17 -26.20
CA SER A 73 8.76 -18.85 -25.12
C SER A 73 7.25 -18.92 -25.43
N ILE A 74 6.56 -19.95 -24.94
CA ILE A 74 5.09 -20.03 -25.05
C ILE A 74 4.35 -19.04 -24.14
N ALA A 75 5.06 -18.41 -23.20
CA ALA A 75 4.55 -17.43 -22.26
C ALA A 75 5.63 -16.41 -21.85
N ASN A 76 5.21 -15.23 -21.40
CA ASN A 76 6.09 -14.30 -20.69
C ASN A 76 6.19 -14.77 -19.23
N ASN A 77 7.39 -15.13 -18.80
CA ASN A 77 7.68 -15.46 -17.41
C ASN A 77 8.36 -14.26 -16.76
N SER A 78 7.79 -13.74 -15.69
CA SER A 78 8.27 -12.55 -14.99
C SER A 78 8.94 -12.94 -13.68
N GLU A 79 10.10 -12.34 -13.41
CA GLU A 79 10.75 -12.34 -12.10
C GLU A 79 10.82 -10.90 -11.58
N MET A 80 10.69 -10.76 -10.27
CA MET A 80 10.76 -9.45 -9.62
C MET A 80 11.57 -9.50 -8.32
N LYS A 81 12.22 -8.39 -8.00
CA LYS A 81 12.94 -8.16 -6.75
C LYS A 81 12.72 -6.71 -6.31
N LEU A 82 12.18 -6.52 -5.12
CA LEU A 82 12.00 -5.21 -4.49
C LEU A 82 12.16 -5.30 -2.96
N PRO A 83 12.63 -4.22 -2.31
CA PRO A 83 12.42 -4.05 -0.87
C PRO A 83 10.92 -4.03 -0.55
N THR A 84 10.49 -4.68 0.53
CA THR A 84 9.07 -4.79 0.92
C THR A 84 8.41 -3.44 1.23
N HIS A 85 9.21 -2.44 1.61
CA HIS A 85 8.76 -1.07 1.91
C HIS A 85 8.73 -0.16 0.67
N THR A 86 8.60 -0.73 -0.53
CA THR A 86 8.54 0.02 -1.78
C THR A 86 7.11 0.47 -2.08
N GLY A 87 6.92 1.78 -2.29
CA GLY A 87 5.64 2.35 -2.71
C GLY A 87 4.52 2.22 -1.67
N THR A 88 3.29 1.97 -2.14
CA THR A 88 2.14 1.76 -1.24
C THR A 88 2.22 0.35 -0.63
N HIS A 89 2.45 0.26 0.67
CA HIS A 89 2.65 -1.00 1.40
C HIS A 89 2.05 -0.93 2.82
N VAL A 90 2.16 -2.04 3.57
CA VAL A 90 1.81 -2.13 4.99
C VAL A 90 3.00 -2.73 5.76
N ASP A 91 3.21 -2.26 6.98
CA ASP A 91 4.26 -2.77 7.87
C ASP A 91 3.68 -3.77 8.86
N ALA A 92 4.39 -4.88 9.08
CA ALA A 92 4.12 -5.82 10.16
C ALA A 92 4.97 -5.48 11.40
N PRO A 93 4.57 -5.89 12.62
CA PRO A 93 5.34 -5.59 13.84
C PRO A 93 6.80 -6.05 13.78
N GLY A 94 7.08 -7.19 13.12
CA GLY A 94 8.44 -7.69 12.91
C GLY A 94 9.35 -6.73 12.13
N HIS A 95 8.81 -5.74 11.42
CA HIS A 95 9.61 -4.72 10.74
C HIS A 95 10.47 -3.87 11.70
N VAL A 96 9.93 -3.56 12.90
CA VAL A 96 10.57 -2.62 13.84
C VAL A 96 10.94 -3.24 15.19
N PHE A 97 10.48 -4.45 15.47
CA PHE A 97 10.75 -5.17 16.72
C PHE A 97 11.35 -6.56 16.43
N ASP A 98 12.64 -6.72 16.71
CA ASP A 98 13.42 -7.94 16.43
C ASP A 98 12.79 -9.22 17.00
N HIS A 99 12.39 -9.18 18.27
CA HIS A 99 11.70 -10.31 18.93
C HIS A 99 10.33 -10.67 18.31
N TYR A 100 9.68 -9.75 17.60
CA TYR A 100 8.46 -10.03 16.85
C TYR A 100 8.75 -10.64 15.48
N PHE A 101 9.87 -10.26 14.85
CA PHE A 101 10.34 -10.91 13.64
C PHE A 101 10.64 -12.39 13.90
N ASP A 102 11.42 -12.70 14.93
CA ASP A 102 11.73 -14.08 15.32
C ASP A 102 10.49 -14.90 15.69
N ALA A 103 9.44 -14.25 16.19
CA ALA A 103 8.18 -14.88 16.56
C ALA A 103 7.18 -15.00 15.39
N GLY A 104 7.51 -14.53 14.19
CA GLY A 104 6.67 -14.64 12.99
C GLY A 104 5.48 -13.67 12.95
N PHE A 105 5.60 -12.49 13.56
CA PHE A 105 4.60 -11.42 13.41
C PHE A 105 4.79 -10.69 12.07
N ASP A 106 4.48 -11.41 11.00
CA ASP A 106 4.58 -11.01 9.61
C ASP A 106 3.24 -10.49 9.05
N VAL A 107 3.24 -10.06 7.78
CA VAL A 107 2.06 -9.43 7.14
C VAL A 107 0.85 -10.36 7.07
N ASP A 108 1.04 -11.67 7.05
CA ASP A 108 -0.02 -12.68 7.06
C ASP A 108 -0.64 -12.89 8.46
N SER A 109 -0.01 -12.37 9.52
CA SER A 109 -0.56 -12.35 10.88
C SER A 109 -1.47 -11.15 11.14
N LEU A 110 -1.59 -10.20 10.21
CA LEU A 110 -2.38 -8.99 10.38
C LEU A 110 -3.89 -9.27 10.28
N ASP A 111 -4.67 -8.62 11.15
CA ASP A 111 -6.13 -8.74 11.13
C ASP A 111 -6.74 -8.10 9.88
N LEU A 112 -7.28 -8.92 8.98
CA LEU A 112 -7.97 -8.46 7.77
C LEU A 112 -9.17 -7.56 8.08
N HIS A 113 -9.83 -7.73 9.24
CA HIS A 113 -10.90 -6.85 9.71
C HIS A 113 -10.40 -5.50 10.21
N VAL A 114 -9.08 -5.28 10.32
CA VAL A 114 -8.44 -3.97 10.49
C VAL A 114 -8.00 -3.40 9.13
N LEU A 115 -7.61 -4.25 8.17
CA LEU A 115 -7.18 -3.80 6.85
C LEU A 115 -8.34 -3.46 5.90
N ASN A 116 -9.53 -4.05 6.08
CA ASN A 116 -10.65 -3.89 5.16
C ASN A 116 -11.91 -3.32 5.85
N GLY A 117 -12.40 -2.18 5.36
CA GLY A 117 -13.65 -1.58 5.83
C GLY A 117 -13.69 -0.05 5.67
N PRO A 118 -14.71 0.61 6.25
CA PRO A 118 -14.84 2.06 6.17
C PRO A 118 -13.61 2.79 6.71
N ALA A 119 -13.17 3.80 5.98
CA ALA A 119 -12.04 4.65 6.33
C ALA A 119 -12.41 6.13 6.16
N LEU A 120 -11.81 6.96 6.99
CA LEU A 120 -11.92 8.41 6.90
C LEU A 120 -10.65 8.97 6.25
N LEU A 121 -10.80 9.76 5.18
CA LEU A 121 -9.72 10.57 4.63
C LEU A 121 -9.74 11.93 5.34
N VAL A 122 -8.61 12.33 5.92
CA VAL A 122 -8.47 13.59 6.67
C VAL A 122 -7.34 14.41 6.09
N ASP A 123 -7.58 15.70 5.88
CA ASP A 123 -6.55 16.65 5.51
C ASP A 123 -5.78 17.16 6.72
N VAL A 124 -4.46 17.04 6.66
CA VAL A 124 -3.53 17.55 7.67
C VAL A 124 -3.06 18.96 7.26
N PRO A 125 -2.91 19.92 8.20
CA PRO A 125 -2.27 21.20 7.92
C PRO A 125 -0.95 21.06 7.17
N ARG A 126 -0.71 21.91 6.17
CA ARG A 126 0.39 21.75 5.21
C ARG A 126 1.74 22.26 5.72
N ASP A 127 1.75 22.92 6.86
CA ASP A 127 2.89 23.55 7.49
C ASP A 127 3.41 22.79 8.71
N SER A 128 2.93 21.57 8.97
CA SER A 128 3.25 20.84 10.19
C SER A 128 3.37 19.32 10.02
N ASN A 129 4.13 18.70 10.95
CA ASN A 129 4.07 17.27 11.21
C ASN A 129 2.77 16.90 11.94
N ILE A 130 2.45 15.61 12.01
CA ILE A 130 1.26 15.13 12.73
C ILE A 130 1.61 15.06 14.22
N THR A 131 1.50 16.20 14.90
CA THR A 131 1.70 16.38 16.35
C THR A 131 0.44 16.08 17.17
N ALA A 132 0.54 16.08 18.51
CA ALA A 132 -0.63 15.95 19.37
C ALA A 132 -1.64 17.09 19.18
N GLU A 133 -1.15 18.32 18.98
CA GLU A 133 -2.00 19.50 18.71
C GLU A 133 -2.74 19.34 17.38
N VAL A 134 -2.03 18.91 16.33
CA VAL A 134 -2.65 18.62 15.03
C VAL A 134 -3.69 17.53 15.19
N MET A 135 -3.36 16.40 15.81
CA MET A 135 -4.32 15.30 16.01
C MET A 135 -5.58 15.75 16.76
N LYS A 136 -5.44 16.61 17.76
CA LYS A 136 -6.56 17.20 18.49
C LYS A 136 -7.42 18.11 17.59
N SER A 137 -6.80 18.93 16.75
CA SER A 137 -7.51 19.87 15.87
C SER A 137 -8.26 19.19 14.72
N LEU A 138 -7.86 17.98 14.32
CA LEU A 138 -8.54 17.19 13.30
C LEU A 138 -9.95 16.73 13.73
N ASN A 139 -10.28 16.78 15.02
CA ASN A 139 -11.62 16.48 15.56
C ASN A 139 -12.22 15.15 15.04
N ILE A 140 -11.39 14.11 14.94
CA ILE A 140 -11.81 12.81 14.39
C ILE A 140 -12.87 12.18 15.30
N PRO A 141 -14.07 11.81 14.79
CA PRO A 141 -15.12 11.22 15.60
C PRO A 141 -14.72 9.89 16.25
N ARG A 142 -15.24 9.62 17.45
CA ARG A 142 -15.16 8.29 18.09
C ARG A 142 -15.83 7.23 17.20
N GLY A 143 -15.36 6.00 17.30
CA GLY A 143 -15.80 4.88 16.47
C GLY A 143 -15.06 4.72 15.14
N VAL A 144 -14.34 5.74 14.64
CA VAL A 144 -13.54 5.62 13.42
C VAL A 144 -12.34 4.69 13.66
N LYS A 145 -12.24 3.62 12.86
CA LYS A 145 -11.19 2.60 12.99
C LYS A 145 -10.02 2.78 12.04
N ARG A 146 -10.20 3.48 10.91
CA ARG A 146 -9.20 3.64 9.87
C ARG A 146 -9.16 5.08 9.41
N VAL A 147 -7.97 5.65 9.37
CA VAL A 147 -7.77 7.01 8.91
C VAL A 147 -6.63 7.07 7.90
N LEU A 148 -6.91 7.67 6.75
CA LEU A 148 -5.91 8.07 5.78
C LEU A 148 -5.64 9.56 5.97
N PHE A 149 -4.39 9.92 6.23
CA PHE A 149 -3.95 11.30 6.41
C PHE A 149 -3.38 11.82 5.10
N ARG A 150 -4.06 12.78 4.46
CA ARG A 150 -3.52 13.52 3.32
C ARG A 150 -2.67 14.67 3.84
N THR A 151 -1.38 14.61 3.55
CA THR A 151 -0.38 15.57 4.02
C THR A 151 0.25 16.34 2.86
N LEU A 152 1.15 17.27 3.17
CA LEU A 152 1.97 17.96 2.16
C LEU A 152 2.77 17.00 1.26
N ASN A 153 3.01 15.74 1.67
CA ASN A 153 3.72 14.74 0.87
C ASN A 153 3.00 14.46 -0.46
N THR A 154 1.67 14.47 -0.43
CA THR A 154 0.82 14.36 -1.62
C THR A 154 1.06 15.54 -2.56
N ASP A 155 0.95 16.77 -2.04
CA ASP A 155 1.06 17.99 -2.84
C ASP A 155 2.47 18.15 -3.46
N ARG A 156 3.51 17.72 -2.72
CA ARG A 156 4.91 17.68 -3.19
C ARG A 156 5.20 16.51 -4.13
N ARG A 157 4.24 15.59 -4.30
CA ARG A 157 4.34 14.42 -5.18
C ARG A 157 5.59 13.60 -4.87
N LEU A 158 5.91 13.39 -3.59
CA LEU A 158 7.18 12.78 -3.18
C LEU A 158 7.41 11.41 -3.83
N MET A 159 6.36 10.62 -4.02
CA MET A 159 6.44 9.30 -4.66
C MET A 159 6.65 9.32 -6.18
N PHE A 160 6.60 10.51 -6.80
CA PHE A 160 6.93 10.74 -8.21
C PHE A 160 8.34 11.31 -8.40
N GLN A 161 9.08 11.53 -7.31
CA GLN A 161 10.47 11.97 -7.34
C GLN A 161 11.39 10.75 -7.27
N LYS A 162 12.58 10.86 -7.89
CA LYS A 162 13.58 9.79 -7.84
C LYS A 162 14.28 9.71 -6.49
N GLU A 163 14.64 10.86 -5.94
CA GLU A 163 15.41 10.96 -4.71
C GLU A 163 14.49 10.83 -3.49
N PHE A 164 14.99 10.18 -2.45
CA PHE A 164 14.33 10.16 -1.15
C PHE A 164 14.36 11.55 -0.51
N ASP A 165 13.18 12.05 -0.18
CA ASP A 165 13.02 13.32 0.52
C ASP A 165 12.81 13.09 2.02
N SER A 166 13.84 13.30 2.82
CA SER A 166 13.81 13.12 4.27
C SER A 166 12.97 14.16 5.02
N SER A 167 12.53 15.23 4.35
CA SER A 167 11.66 16.26 4.92
C SER A 167 10.17 15.94 4.80
N TYR A 168 9.83 14.67 4.56
CA TYR A 168 8.44 14.23 4.49
C TYR A 168 7.70 14.47 5.81
N VAL A 169 6.42 14.79 5.71
CA VAL A 169 5.50 14.92 6.85
C VAL A 169 5.23 13.54 7.44
N GLY A 170 5.50 13.40 8.74
CA GLY A 170 5.30 12.17 9.50
C GLY A 170 4.58 12.41 10.83
N PHE A 171 4.32 11.33 11.56
CA PHE A 171 3.90 11.40 12.96
C PHE A 171 5.09 11.76 13.84
N THR A 172 4.86 12.67 14.79
CA THR A 172 5.76 12.81 15.93
C THR A 172 5.37 11.81 17.02
N VAL A 173 6.27 11.61 17.99
CA VAL A 173 6.04 10.69 19.12
C VAL A 173 4.81 11.10 19.93
N ASP A 174 4.62 12.39 20.19
CA ASP A 174 3.46 12.92 20.91
C ASP A 174 2.16 12.79 20.11
N GLY A 175 2.20 12.99 18.78
CA GLY A 175 1.05 12.77 17.91
C GLY A 175 0.59 11.32 17.89
N ALA A 176 1.53 10.38 17.81
CA ALA A 176 1.23 8.94 17.88
C ALA A 176 0.64 8.54 19.25
N LYS A 177 1.21 9.05 20.35
CA LYS A 177 0.68 8.81 21.71
C LYS A 177 -0.74 9.35 21.86
N TRP A 178 -0.97 10.61 21.45
CA TRP A 178 -2.29 11.22 21.52
C TRP A 178 -3.33 10.41 20.75
N LEU A 179 -2.98 9.95 19.53
CA LEU A 179 -3.86 9.10 18.71
C LEU A 179 -4.29 7.84 19.47
N VAL A 180 -3.33 7.12 20.05
CA VAL A 180 -3.61 5.85 20.77
C VAL A 180 -4.49 6.09 22.00
N GLU A 181 -4.24 7.16 22.74
CA GLU A 181 -4.94 7.45 23.99
C GLU A 181 -6.35 8.05 23.78
N ASN A 182 -6.57 8.80 22.71
CA ASN A 182 -7.76 9.65 22.56
C ASN A 182 -8.70 9.21 21.43
N THR A 183 -8.36 8.19 20.66
CA THR A 183 -9.18 7.75 19.50
C THR A 183 -9.51 6.26 19.55
N ASP A 184 -10.34 5.81 18.61
CA ASP A 184 -10.66 4.40 18.38
C ASP A 184 -9.87 3.78 17.21
N ILE A 185 -8.92 4.54 16.64
CA ILE A 185 -8.22 4.21 15.41
C ILE A 185 -7.33 2.98 15.62
N LYS A 186 -7.34 2.08 14.62
CA LYS A 186 -6.54 0.85 14.56
C LYS A 186 -5.63 0.79 13.34
N LEU A 187 -5.94 1.57 12.30
CA LEU A 187 -5.12 1.69 11.10
C LEU A 187 -4.91 3.16 10.76
N VAL A 188 -3.65 3.51 10.52
CA VAL A 188 -3.24 4.79 9.96
C VAL A 188 -2.58 4.56 8.62
N GLY A 189 -2.99 5.32 7.60
CA GLY A 189 -2.29 5.38 6.32
C GLY A 189 -1.85 6.81 6.05
N LYS A 190 -0.62 6.98 5.55
CA LYS A 190 -0.14 8.28 5.04
C LYS A 190 -0.41 8.32 3.54
N HIS A 191 -1.31 9.19 3.11
CA HIS A 191 -1.65 9.34 1.70
C HIS A 191 -0.63 10.26 1.00
N SER A 192 -0.12 9.81 -0.15
CA SER A 192 0.93 10.50 -0.91
C SER A 192 0.69 10.56 -2.42
N ARG A 193 -0.55 10.38 -2.89
CA ARG A 193 -0.91 10.35 -4.33
C ARG A 193 -1.24 11.73 -4.89
#